data_AF-A0A8J2TND6-F1
#
_entry.id   AF-A0A8J2TND6-F1
#
_cell.length_a   1.000
_cell.length_b   1.000
_cell.length_c   1.000
_cell.angle_alpha   90.00
_cell.angle_beta   90.00
_cell.angle_gamma   90.00
#
_symmetry.space_group_name_H-M   'P 1'
#
loop_
_entity.id
_entity.type
_entity.pdbx_description
1 polymer ?
#
loop_
_entity_poly.entity_id
_entity_poly.type
_entity_poly.pdbx_seq_one_letter_code
_entity_poly.pdbx_strand_id
1 'polypeptide(L)'
;MKFTKPTYFSLITLLLLCILNTNAQSKKQQELEERRQEILKEINQYNQLISSNKKKEKSIVTVVEDLNYKVKVRQNLIKVTNDQANLLSREINTNQKEISHLRDQLKDLKEDYAAMVVKSYKSKSEQSRVMFLLSSENFKQAYKRLQYIRQYTKYQEQQGEEIKNKTQKLQELNTSLLQQKKDKDRLIQENRLAKAKLEEDMKEHQALVASIKKDLSKYTSQIKTKQQEVDKIDREIERLIREAIAEANRKALAEANKNGNTNTKETKASSSGFALTPEAKILAANFESNKGKFSWPVEKGIVKTRFGTQPSPIDPSLTIKSNGVRIATEEGSKVRVVFEGTVSAVIAIKNSNPAVLIEHGNYFTVYKNLSKVYVKKGDKVSTKQVIGEVFTSSNGETILSFSIYKVDSKNSEYQDPSGWIYKM
;
A
#
# COMPACT_ATOMS: atom_id res chain seq x y z
N MET A 1 -5.94 29.56 -55.08
CA MET A 1 -5.63 29.09 -53.70
C MET A 1 -5.96 27.61 -53.60
N LYS A 2 -4.95 26.73 -53.61
CA LYS A 2 -5.12 25.29 -53.34
C LYS A 2 -4.68 25.05 -51.89
N PHE A 3 -5.62 24.86 -50.97
CA PHE A 3 -5.30 24.46 -49.61
C PHE A 3 -5.15 22.93 -49.52
N THR A 4 -4.06 22.54 -48.87
CA THR A 4 -3.55 21.20 -48.70
C THR A 4 -4.18 20.46 -47.51
N LYS A 5 -4.58 19.19 -47.77
CA LYS A 5 -4.62 17.98 -46.91
C LYS A 5 -4.97 18.10 -45.40
N PRO A 6 -6.09 17.49 -44.94
CA PRO A 6 -6.32 17.12 -43.54
C PRO A 6 -6.05 15.63 -43.31
N THR A 7 -4.80 15.16 -43.45
CA THR A 7 -4.45 13.74 -43.20
C THR A 7 -3.77 13.49 -41.86
N TYR A 8 -3.28 14.54 -41.19
CA TYR A 8 -2.65 14.42 -39.87
C TYR A 8 -3.64 14.50 -38.69
N PHE A 9 -4.76 15.20 -38.86
CA PHE A 9 -5.78 15.34 -37.82
C PHE A 9 -6.57 14.03 -37.57
N SER A 10 -6.66 13.17 -38.59
CA SER A 10 -7.32 11.86 -38.49
C SER A 10 -6.44 10.77 -37.86
N LEU A 11 -5.11 10.94 -37.87
CA LEU A 11 -4.18 10.01 -37.20
C LEU A 11 -4.03 10.31 -35.71
N ILE A 12 -4.11 11.60 -35.32
CA ILE A 12 -4.01 12.02 -33.91
C ILE A 12 -5.29 11.69 -33.15
N THR A 13 -6.46 11.74 -33.79
CA THR A 13 -7.73 11.31 -33.19
C THR A 13 -7.84 9.78 -33.05
N LEU A 14 -7.21 9.01 -33.95
CA LEU A 14 -7.12 7.55 -33.81
C LEU A 14 -6.15 7.12 -32.69
N LEU A 15 -5.08 7.91 -32.44
CA LEU A 15 -4.15 7.66 -31.34
C LEU A 15 -4.74 8.04 -29.96
N LEU A 16 -5.63 9.04 -29.91
CA LEU A 16 -6.28 9.48 -28.67
C LEU A 16 -7.42 8.55 -28.22
N LEU A 17 -8.03 7.79 -29.13
CA LEU A 17 -9.13 6.87 -28.81
C LEU A 17 -8.65 5.53 -28.21
N CYS A 18 -7.37 5.19 -28.34
CA CYS A 18 -6.80 3.97 -27.75
C CYS A 18 -6.50 4.07 -26.25
N ILE A 19 -6.54 5.26 -25.65
CA ILE A 19 -6.15 5.47 -24.24
C ILE A 19 -7.35 5.37 -23.27
N LEU A 20 -8.59 5.27 -23.77
CA LEU A 20 -9.79 5.26 -22.92
C LEU A 20 -10.32 3.86 -22.55
N ASN A 21 -9.59 2.77 -22.82
CA ASN A 21 -9.93 1.42 -22.37
C ASN A 21 -9.34 1.06 -21.00
N THR A 22 -9.32 2.01 -20.07
CA THR A 22 -9.01 1.73 -18.66
C THR A 22 -10.27 1.97 -17.87
N ASN A 23 -10.93 0.90 -17.41
CA ASN A 23 -11.74 0.79 -16.18
C ASN A 23 -12.82 -0.31 -16.32
N ALA A 24 -12.37 -1.56 -16.32
CA ALA A 24 -13.25 -2.71 -16.03
C ALA A 24 -12.70 -3.59 -14.89
N GLN A 25 -11.59 -3.17 -14.25
CA GLN A 25 -11.01 -3.90 -13.14
C GLN A 25 -11.79 -3.59 -11.87
N SER A 26 -12.21 -4.64 -11.14
CA SER A 26 -12.91 -4.43 -9.87
C SER A 26 -11.99 -3.70 -8.89
N LYS A 27 -12.53 -2.76 -8.08
CA LYS A 27 -11.74 -2.01 -7.07
C LYS A 27 -10.88 -2.94 -6.21
N LYS A 28 -11.40 -4.14 -5.91
CA LYS A 28 -10.67 -5.16 -5.15
C LYS A 28 -9.51 -5.78 -5.92
N GLN A 29 -9.66 -6.03 -7.21
CA GLN A 29 -8.59 -6.54 -8.06
C GLN A 29 -7.46 -5.51 -8.20
N GLN A 30 -7.77 -4.22 -8.27
CA GLN A 30 -6.76 -3.15 -8.28
C GLN A 30 -5.99 -3.10 -6.95
N GLU A 31 -6.68 -3.13 -5.80
CA GLU A 31 -6.05 -3.12 -4.47
C GLU A 31 -5.08 -4.30 -4.29
N LEU A 32 -5.49 -5.51 -4.71
CA LEU A 32 -4.63 -6.68 -4.62
C LEU A 32 -3.41 -6.59 -5.55
N GLU A 33 -3.55 -6.00 -6.74
CA GLU A 33 -2.43 -5.81 -7.65
C GLU A 33 -1.45 -4.76 -7.12
N GLU A 34 -1.94 -3.63 -6.62
CA GLU A 34 -1.10 -2.64 -5.93
C GLU A 34 -0.33 -3.28 -4.77
N ARG A 35 -1.01 -4.10 -3.97
CA ARG A 35 -0.37 -4.80 -2.85
C ARG A 35 0.69 -5.80 -3.30
N ARG A 36 0.42 -6.55 -4.37
CA ARG A 36 1.39 -7.48 -4.97
C ARG A 36 2.62 -6.73 -5.48
N GLN A 37 2.44 -5.60 -6.17
CA GLN A 37 3.53 -4.76 -6.66
C GLN A 37 4.37 -4.16 -5.52
N GLU A 38 3.73 -3.74 -4.43
CA GLU A 38 4.45 -3.29 -3.21
C GLU A 38 5.34 -4.41 -2.64
N ILE A 39 4.80 -5.62 -2.50
CA ILE A 39 5.56 -6.77 -2.00
C ILE A 39 6.72 -7.13 -2.94
N LEU A 40 6.51 -7.08 -4.27
CA LEU A 40 7.58 -7.34 -5.24
C LEU A 40 8.69 -6.29 -5.17
N LYS A 41 8.34 -5.01 -4.98
CA LYS A 41 9.31 -3.93 -4.75
C LYS A 41 10.10 -4.15 -3.46
N GLU A 42 9.42 -4.54 -2.39
CA GLU A 42 10.03 -4.88 -1.10
C GLU A 42 11.03 -6.05 -1.27
N ILE A 43 10.65 -7.12 -1.98
CA ILE A 43 11.55 -8.25 -2.30
C ILE A 43 12.77 -7.78 -3.12
N ASN A 44 12.56 -6.93 -4.12
CA ASN A 44 13.65 -6.45 -4.98
C ASN A 44 14.65 -5.60 -4.18
N GLN A 45 14.16 -4.62 -3.42
CA GLN A 45 14.97 -3.80 -2.53
C GLN A 45 15.72 -4.68 -1.52
N TYR A 46 15.07 -5.71 -1.00
CA TYR A 46 15.68 -6.62 -0.05
C TYR A 46 16.82 -7.43 -0.67
N ASN A 47 16.62 -7.93 -1.89
CA ASN A 47 17.66 -8.65 -2.63
C ASN A 47 18.85 -7.74 -2.97
N GLN A 48 18.60 -6.47 -3.31
CA GLN A 48 19.65 -5.47 -3.52
C GLN A 48 20.46 -5.26 -2.24
N LEU A 49 19.81 -5.03 -1.09
CA LEU A 49 20.46 -4.88 0.21
C LEU A 49 21.25 -6.12 0.65
N ILE A 50 20.74 -7.32 0.38
CA ILE A 50 21.49 -8.55 0.64
C ILE A 50 22.73 -8.63 -0.24
N SER A 51 22.62 -8.31 -1.53
CA SER A 51 23.72 -8.44 -2.48
C SER A 51 24.89 -7.52 -2.15
N SER A 52 24.64 -6.29 -1.69
CA SER A 52 25.67 -5.37 -1.21
C SER A 52 26.38 -5.90 0.05
N ASN A 53 25.63 -6.59 0.91
CA ASN A 53 26.12 -7.05 2.21
C ASN A 53 26.77 -8.46 2.17
N LYS A 54 26.72 -9.18 1.04
CA LYS A 54 27.29 -10.54 0.88
C LYS A 54 28.81 -10.62 1.08
N LYS A 55 29.54 -9.50 0.94
CA LYS A 55 31.01 -9.47 1.06
C LYS A 55 31.52 -9.42 2.52
N LYS A 56 30.62 -9.29 3.50
CA LYS A 56 30.96 -9.12 4.93
C LYS A 56 30.49 -10.36 5.71
N GLU A 57 31.27 -10.78 6.70
CA GLU A 57 30.95 -11.94 7.54
C GLU A 57 29.75 -11.62 8.44
N LYS A 58 28.59 -12.20 8.14
CA LYS A 58 27.35 -11.96 8.89
C LYS A 58 27.30 -12.85 10.13
N SER A 59 26.77 -12.30 11.23
CA SER A 59 26.43 -13.11 12.40
C SER A 59 25.33 -14.11 12.06
N ILE A 60 25.44 -15.33 12.60
CA ILE A 60 24.44 -16.40 12.44
C ILE A 60 23.03 -15.91 12.85
N VAL A 61 22.94 -15.07 13.88
CA VAL A 61 21.68 -14.47 14.35
C VAL A 61 21.02 -13.63 13.27
N THR A 62 21.81 -12.76 12.63
CA THR A 62 21.37 -11.90 11.54
C THR A 62 20.88 -12.71 10.33
N VAL A 63 21.55 -13.83 10.01
CA VAL A 63 21.17 -14.71 8.90
C VAL A 63 19.80 -15.34 9.14
N VAL A 64 19.50 -15.77 10.37
CA VAL A 64 18.17 -16.29 10.72
C VAL A 64 17.09 -15.22 10.58
N GLU A 65 17.35 -14.01 11.10
CA GLU A 65 16.40 -12.89 10.99
C GLU A 65 16.10 -12.56 9.53
N ASP A 66 17.15 -12.52 8.69
CA ASP A 66 17.06 -12.28 7.25
C ASP A 66 16.18 -13.35 6.57
N LEU A 67 16.42 -14.62 6.88
CA LEU A 67 15.72 -15.73 6.26
C LEU A 67 14.26 -15.84 6.73
N ASN A 68 14.00 -15.62 8.02
CA ASN A 68 12.64 -15.54 8.55
C ASN A 68 11.85 -14.39 7.91
N TYR A 69 12.50 -13.25 7.67
CA TYR A 69 11.89 -12.14 6.95
C TYR A 69 11.55 -12.52 5.49
N LYS A 70 12.47 -13.17 4.75
CA LYS A 70 12.19 -13.68 3.39
C LYS A 70 10.99 -14.62 3.37
N VAL A 71 10.94 -15.58 4.29
CA VAL A 71 9.85 -16.54 4.43
C VAL A 71 8.52 -15.81 4.61
N LYS A 72 8.45 -14.83 5.52
CA LYS A 72 7.24 -14.04 5.78
C LYS A 72 6.78 -13.24 4.56
N VAL A 73 7.71 -12.57 3.86
CA VAL A 73 7.39 -11.78 2.67
C VAL A 73 6.88 -12.68 1.52
N ARG A 74 7.51 -13.85 1.31
CA ARG A 74 7.03 -14.84 0.32
C ARG A 74 5.67 -15.41 0.66
N GLN A 75 5.42 -15.74 1.93
CA GLN A 75 4.11 -16.20 2.39
C GLN A 75 3.03 -15.14 2.10
N ASN A 76 3.33 -13.86 2.35
CA ASN A 76 2.43 -12.76 2.01
C ASN A 76 2.20 -12.63 0.49
N LEU A 77 3.26 -12.74 -0.32
CA LEU A 77 3.13 -12.73 -1.79
C LEU A 77 2.22 -13.86 -2.27
N ILE A 78 2.42 -15.08 -1.77
CA ILE A 78 1.62 -16.26 -2.10
C ILE A 78 0.16 -16.06 -1.70
N LYS A 79 -0.08 -15.52 -0.50
CA LYS A 79 -1.43 -15.21 0.00
C LYS A 79 -2.15 -14.23 -0.92
N VAL A 80 -1.55 -13.07 -1.21
CA VAL A 80 -2.15 -12.04 -2.08
C VAL A 80 -2.39 -12.59 -3.49
N THR A 81 -1.45 -13.34 -4.04
CA THR A 81 -1.58 -13.96 -5.37
C THR A 81 -2.71 -14.99 -5.41
N ASN A 82 -2.88 -15.79 -4.33
CA ASN A 82 -4.01 -16.72 -4.22
C ASN A 82 -5.34 -15.97 -4.12
N ASP A 83 -5.41 -14.88 -3.37
CA ASP A 83 -6.61 -14.05 -3.25
C ASP A 83 -7.00 -13.45 -4.61
N GLN A 84 -6.02 -12.99 -5.40
CA GLN A 84 -6.24 -12.53 -6.79
C GLN A 84 -6.76 -13.66 -7.70
N ALA A 85 -6.14 -14.84 -7.66
CA ALA A 85 -6.56 -15.98 -8.47
C ALA A 85 -7.97 -16.47 -8.09
N ASN A 86 -8.31 -16.42 -6.80
CA ASN A 86 -9.65 -16.76 -6.31
C ASN A 86 -10.69 -15.74 -6.75
N LEU A 87 -10.38 -14.44 -6.70
CA LEU A 87 -11.26 -13.39 -7.19
C LEU A 87 -11.54 -13.55 -8.69
N LEU A 88 -10.48 -13.71 -9.50
CA LEU A 88 -10.61 -13.97 -10.94
C LEU A 88 -11.42 -15.24 -11.22
N SER A 89 -11.27 -16.28 -10.41
CA SER A 89 -12.06 -17.51 -10.56
C SER A 89 -13.55 -17.26 -10.37
N ARG A 90 -13.94 -16.42 -9.40
CA ARG A 90 -15.34 -16.05 -9.20
C ARG A 90 -15.87 -15.21 -10.36
N GLU A 91 -15.10 -14.22 -10.81
CA GLU A 91 -15.46 -13.37 -11.96
C GLU A 91 -15.61 -14.20 -13.25
N ILE A 92 -14.70 -15.13 -13.50
CA ILE A 92 -14.76 -16.09 -14.62
C ILE A 92 -16.06 -16.92 -14.55
N ASN A 93 -16.39 -17.46 -13.38
CA ASN A 93 -17.60 -18.28 -13.22
C ASN A 93 -18.89 -17.46 -13.45
N THR A 94 -18.93 -16.22 -12.96
CA THR A 94 -20.06 -15.31 -13.20
C THR A 94 -20.19 -14.97 -14.68
N ASN A 95 -19.07 -14.61 -15.34
CA ASN A 95 -19.06 -14.30 -16.76
C ASN A 95 -19.44 -15.51 -17.63
N GLN A 96 -19.04 -16.72 -17.24
CA GLN A 96 -19.45 -17.94 -17.92
C GLN A 96 -20.96 -18.18 -17.83
N LYS A 97 -21.57 -17.96 -16.66
CA LYS A 97 -23.04 -18.06 -16.51
C LYS A 97 -23.77 -17.02 -17.37
N GLU A 98 -23.28 -15.79 -17.37
CA GLU A 98 -23.85 -14.71 -18.19
C GLU A 98 -23.73 -15.03 -19.69
N ILE A 99 -22.57 -15.53 -20.13
CA ILE A 99 -22.35 -15.98 -21.51
C ILE A 99 -23.31 -17.11 -21.89
N SER A 100 -23.53 -18.09 -21.02
CA SER A 100 -24.50 -19.16 -21.28
C SER A 100 -25.92 -18.59 -21.40
N HIS A 101 -26.32 -17.73 -20.46
CA HIS A 101 -27.65 -17.11 -20.50
C HIS A 101 -27.87 -16.27 -21.77
N LEU A 102 -26.89 -15.45 -22.17
CA LEU A 102 -26.96 -14.66 -23.40
C LEU A 102 -26.97 -15.53 -24.66
N ARG A 103 -26.29 -16.69 -24.65
CA ARG A 103 -26.33 -17.65 -25.76
C ARG A 103 -27.72 -18.26 -25.92
N ASP A 104 -28.36 -18.64 -24.81
CA ASP A 104 -29.72 -19.18 -24.82
C ASP A 104 -30.72 -18.12 -25.32
N GLN A 105 -30.67 -16.90 -24.77
CA GLN A 105 -31.50 -15.78 -25.25
C GLN A 105 -31.30 -15.49 -26.73
N LEU A 106 -30.05 -15.46 -27.21
CA LEU A 106 -29.75 -15.23 -28.62
C LEU A 106 -30.23 -16.36 -29.52
N LYS A 107 -30.25 -17.60 -29.02
CA LYS A 107 -30.79 -18.75 -29.75
C LYS A 107 -32.29 -18.54 -29.95
N ASP A 108 -33.03 -18.31 -28.88
CA ASP A 108 -34.49 -18.13 -28.91
C ASP A 108 -34.88 -16.92 -29.80
N LEU A 109 -34.22 -15.77 -29.62
CA LEU A 109 -34.45 -14.57 -30.44
C LEU A 109 -34.17 -14.82 -31.92
N LYS A 110 -33.12 -15.57 -32.26
CA LYS A 110 -32.78 -15.89 -33.66
C LYS A 110 -33.78 -16.85 -34.28
N GLU A 111 -34.27 -17.85 -33.52
CA GLU A 111 -35.29 -18.79 -33.97
C GLU A 111 -36.62 -18.06 -34.24
N ASP A 112 -37.07 -17.21 -33.30
CA ASP A 112 -38.28 -16.39 -33.44
C ASP A 112 -38.17 -15.40 -34.62
N TYR A 113 -37.03 -14.69 -34.72
CA TYR A 113 -36.78 -13.76 -35.81
C TYR A 113 -36.76 -14.49 -37.17
N ALA A 114 -36.12 -15.66 -37.26
CA ALA A 114 -36.11 -16.46 -38.48
C ALA A 114 -37.52 -16.93 -38.87
N ALA A 115 -38.31 -17.44 -37.93
CA ALA A 115 -39.69 -17.84 -38.17
C ALA A 115 -40.54 -16.66 -38.66
N MET A 116 -40.34 -15.48 -38.06
CA MET A 116 -41.00 -14.23 -38.43
C MET A 116 -40.62 -13.78 -39.86
N VAL A 117 -39.33 -13.83 -40.21
CA VAL A 117 -38.83 -13.50 -41.56
C VAL A 117 -39.37 -14.47 -42.61
N VAL A 118 -39.39 -15.78 -42.32
CA VAL A 118 -39.94 -16.79 -43.23
C VAL A 118 -41.44 -16.59 -43.45
N LYS A 119 -42.22 -16.33 -42.38
CA LYS A 119 -43.66 -16.01 -42.50
C LYS A 119 -43.89 -14.74 -43.33
N SER A 120 -43.10 -13.68 -43.08
CA SER A 120 -43.13 -12.43 -43.85
C SER A 120 -42.77 -12.63 -45.32
N TYR A 121 -41.86 -13.56 -45.62
CA TYR A 121 -41.48 -13.93 -46.99
C TYR A 121 -42.55 -14.76 -47.71
N LYS A 122 -43.18 -15.73 -47.03
CA LYS A 122 -44.25 -16.54 -47.62
C LYS A 122 -45.53 -15.72 -47.88
N SER A 123 -45.75 -14.64 -47.14
CA SER A 123 -46.87 -13.70 -47.34
C SER A 123 -46.54 -12.51 -48.27
N LYS A 124 -45.37 -12.54 -48.93
CA LYS A 124 -44.73 -11.40 -49.59
C LYS A 124 -45.13 -11.16 -51.05
N SER A 125 -46.20 -11.77 -51.56
CA SER A 125 -46.77 -11.28 -52.82
C SER A 125 -47.07 -9.78 -52.63
N GLU A 126 -46.47 -8.88 -53.41
CA GLU A 126 -46.68 -7.42 -53.27
C GLU A 126 -48.16 -7.06 -53.44
N GLN A 127 -48.87 -7.85 -54.26
CA GLN A 127 -50.32 -7.85 -54.34
C GLN A 127 -50.95 -8.06 -52.95
N SER A 128 -50.43 -8.93 -52.09
CA SER A 128 -51.04 -9.32 -50.81
C SER A 128 -51.10 -8.19 -49.78
N ARG A 129 -50.09 -7.31 -49.66
CA ARG A 129 -50.12 -6.21 -48.67
C ARG A 129 -51.02 -5.07 -49.10
N VAL A 130 -50.93 -4.67 -50.37
CA VAL A 130 -51.80 -3.65 -50.95
C VAL A 130 -53.23 -4.18 -51.01
N MET A 131 -53.45 -5.41 -51.46
CA MET A 131 -54.77 -6.08 -51.46
C MET A 131 -55.30 -6.29 -50.05
N PHE A 132 -54.47 -6.54 -49.04
CA PHE A 132 -54.90 -6.61 -47.63
C PHE A 132 -55.37 -5.25 -47.09
N LEU A 133 -54.76 -4.14 -47.54
CA LEU A 133 -55.25 -2.81 -47.21
C LEU A 133 -56.52 -2.46 -48.01
N LEU A 134 -56.57 -2.81 -49.30
CA LEU A 134 -57.71 -2.56 -50.21
C LEU A 134 -58.93 -3.47 -49.95
N SER A 135 -58.75 -4.66 -49.37
CA SER A 135 -59.84 -5.56 -48.94
C SER A 135 -60.47 -5.16 -47.61
N SER A 136 -60.33 -3.90 -47.22
CA SER A 136 -60.95 -3.36 -46.00
C SER A 136 -62.37 -2.91 -46.31
N GLU A 137 -63.32 -3.25 -45.45
CA GLU A 137 -64.73 -2.88 -45.57
C GLU A 137 -64.97 -1.36 -45.39
N ASN A 138 -64.06 -0.67 -44.69
CA ASN A 138 -64.14 0.78 -44.47
C ASN A 138 -62.77 1.41 -44.15
N PHE A 139 -62.70 2.74 -44.22
CA PHE A 139 -61.48 3.52 -43.97
C PHE A 139 -60.88 3.29 -42.56
N LYS A 140 -61.73 3.15 -41.53
CA LYS A 140 -61.28 2.88 -40.16
C LYS A 140 -60.56 1.53 -40.04
N GLN A 141 -61.06 0.50 -40.72
CA GLN A 141 -60.42 -0.81 -40.77
C GLN A 141 -59.10 -0.76 -41.55
N ALA A 142 -59.06 -0.08 -42.70
CA ALA A 142 -57.84 0.11 -43.48
C ALA A 142 -56.74 0.84 -42.67
N TYR A 143 -57.11 1.90 -41.95
CA TYR A 143 -56.19 2.65 -41.08
C TYR A 143 -55.62 1.77 -39.95
N LYS A 144 -56.45 0.96 -39.29
CA LYS A 144 -55.99 0.01 -38.27
C LYS A 144 -55.04 -1.05 -38.85
N ARG A 145 -55.37 -1.62 -40.02
CA ARG A 145 -54.51 -2.60 -40.72
C ARG A 145 -53.14 -1.97 -41.07
N LEU A 146 -53.12 -0.72 -41.53
CA LEU A 146 -51.88 0.02 -41.78
C LEU A 146 -51.06 0.25 -40.49
N GLN A 147 -51.70 0.62 -39.38
CA GLN A 147 -51.03 0.76 -38.09
C GLN A 147 -50.39 -0.56 -37.64
N TYR A 148 -51.10 -1.69 -37.78
CA TYR A 148 -50.54 -3.00 -37.42
C TYR A 148 -49.36 -3.40 -38.30
N ILE A 149 -49.40 -3.13 -39.61
CA ILE A 149 -48.25 -3.37 -40.49
C ILE A 149 -47.04 -2.56 -40.00
N ARG A 150 -47.22 -1.28 -39.69
CA ARG A 150 -46.13 -0.42 -39.17
C ARG A 150 -45.60 -0.91 -37.83
N GLN A 151 -46.48 -1.30 -36.91
CA GLN A 151 -46.09 -1.84 -35.60
C GLN A 151 -45.29 -3.14 -35.77
N TYR A 152 -45.74 -4.02 -36.67
CA TYR A 152 -45.05 -5.27 -36.96
C TYR A 152 -43.65 -5.01 -37.54
N THR A 153 -43.52 -4.18 -38.58
CA THR A 153 -42.21 -3.81 -39.16
C THR A 153 -41.28 -3.21 -38.12
N LYS A 154 -41.77 -2.29 -37.28
CA LYS A 154 -40.99 -1.70 -36.19
C LYS A 154 -40.51 -2.76 -35.20
N TYR A 155 -41.36 -3.72 -34.84
CA TYR A 155 -40.97 -4.83 -33.97
C TYR A 155 -39.88 -5.71 -34.63
N GLN A 156 -39.95 -5.96 -35.95
CA GLN A 156 -38.90 -6.70 -36.66
C GLN A 156 -37.55 -5.97 -36.60
N GLU A 157 -37.55 -4.66 -36.86
CA GLU A 157 -36.35 -3.84 -36.76
C GLU A 157 -35.75 -3.87 -35.35
N GLN A 158 -36.60 -3.75 -34.32
CA GLN A 158 -36.18 -3.82 -32.92
C GLN A 158 -35.56 -5.17 -32.56
N GLN A 159 -36.16 -6.29 -33.00
CA GLN A 159 -35.62 -7.63 -32.79
C GLN A 159 -34.25 -7.81 -33.47
N GLY A 160 -34.09 -7.29 -34.70
CA GLY A 160 -32.80 -7.31 -35.40
C GLY A 160 -31.70 -6.55 -34.66
N GLU A 161 -32.01 -5.34 -34.17
CA GLU A 161 -31.06 -4.54 -33.40
C GLU A 161 -30.74 -5.17 -32.03
N GLU A 162 -31.72 -5.79 -31.37
CA GLU A 162 -31.51 -6.52 -30.12
C GLU A 162 -30.55 -7.71 -30.31
N ILE A 163 -30.76 -8.52 -31.36
CA ILE A 163 -29.86 -9.64 -31.72
C ILE A 163 -28.44 -9.13 -31.96
N LYS A 164 -28.29 -8.03 -32.71
CA LYS A 164 -26.99 -7.40 -32.98
C LYS A 164 -26.30 -6.96 -31.70
N ASN A 165 -26.99 -6.21 -30.84
CA ASN A 165 -26.44 -5.71 -29.58
C ASN A 165 -26.05 -6.84 -28.63
N LYS A 166 -26.90 -7.86 -28.47
CA LYS A 166 -26.59 -9.04 -27.64
C LYS A 166 -25.44 -9.85 -28.24
N THR A 167 -25.34 -9.97 -29.56
CA THR A 167 -24.21 -10.65 -30.22
C THR A 167 -22.90 -9.91 -29.99
N GLN A 168 -22.89 -8.59 -30.11
CA GLN A 168 -21.71 -7.77 -29.80
C GLN A 168 -21.31 -7.93 -28.33
N LYS A 169 -22.27 -7.85 -27.41
CA LYS A 169 -22.01 -8.03 -25.97
C LYS A 169 -21.42 -9.41 -25.65
N LEU A 170 -21.94 -10.45 -26.29
CA LEU A 170 -21.42 -11.82 -26.16
C LEU A 170 -19.98 -11.91 -26.68
N GLN A 171 -19.64 -11.26 -27.79
CA GLN A 171 -18.28 -11.22 -28.32
C GLN A 171 -17.30 -10.51 -27.38
N GLU A 172 -17.70 -9.36 -26.83
CA GLU A 172 -16.93 -8.62 -25.83
C GLU A 172 -16.68 -9.47 -24.57
N LEU A 173 -17.73 -10.13 -24.04
CA LEU A 173 -17.62 -11.00 -22.88
C LEU A 173 -16.72 -12.21 -23.12
N ASN A 174 -16.80 -12.86 -24.29
CA ASN A 174 -15.89 -13.97 -24.63
C ASN A 174 -14.43 -13.51 -24.72
N THR A 175 -14.19 -12.33 -25.29
CA THR A 175 -12.84 -11.76 -25.39
C THR A 175 -12.27 -11.44 -24.00
N SER A 176 -13.08 -10.80 -23.15
CA SER A 176 -12.72 -10.52 -21.76
C SER A 176 -12.46 -11.80 -20.96
N LEU A 177 -13.28 -12.84 -21.14
CA LEU A 177 -13.14 -14.12 -20.46
C LEU A 177 -11.82 -14.82 -20.84
N LEU A 178 -11.44 -14.79 -22.12
CA LEU A 178 -10.16 -15.35 -22.58
C LEU A 178 -8.98 -14.63 -21.92
N GLN A 179 -9.04 -13.31 -21.82
CA GLN A 179 -8.00 -12.53 -21.16
C GLN A 179 -7.93 -12.84 -19.66
N GLN A 180 -9.07 -12.88 -18.95
CA GLN A 180 -9.12 -13.24 -17.53
C GLN A 180 -8.56 -14.63 -17.24
N LYS A 181 -8.83 -15.62 -18.12
CA LYS A 181 -8.25 -16.97 -18.01
C LYS A 181 -6.73 -16.94 -18.14
N LYS A 182 -6.21 -16.23 -19.16
CA LYS A 182 -4.77 -16.08 -19.36
C LYS A 182 -4.07 -15.39 -18.18
N ASP A 183 -4.69 -14.35 -17.63
CA ASP A 183 -4.15 -13.65 -16.45
C ASP A 183 -4.17 -14.54 -15.20
N LYS A 184 -5.23 -15.32 -14.99
CA LYS A 184 -5.31 -16.31 -13.92
C LYS A 184 -4.22 -17.38 -14.06
N ASP A 185 -4.01 -17.91 -15.26
CA ASP A 185 -2.97 -18.93 -15.50
C ASP A 185 -1.58 -18.38 -15.21
N ARG A 186 -1.29 -17.13 -15.61
CA ARG A 186 -0.04 -16.44 -15.24
C ARG A 186 0.14 -16.37 -13.73
N LEU A 187 -0.87 -15.90 -12.99
CA LEU A 187 -0.80 -15.79 -11.52
C LEU A 187 -0.57 -17.16 -10.87
N ILE A 188 -1.17 -18.23 -11.39
CA ILE A 188 -0.95 -19.60 -10.89
C ILE A 188 0.50 -20.04 -11.08
N GLN A 189 1.09 -19.78 -12.26
CA GLN A 189 2.50 -20.13 -12.51
C GLN A 189 3.45 -19.35 -11.60
N GLU A 190 3.23 -18.05 -11.45
CA GLU A 190 4.01 -17.22 -10.52
C GLU A 190 3.88 -17.70 -9.06
N ASN A 191 2.67 -18.09 -8.65
CA ASN A 191 2.43 -18.65 -7.32
C ASN A 191 3.20 -19.96 -7.09
N ARG A 192 3.24 -20.84 -8.11
CA ARG A 192 4.01 -22.10 -8.06
C ARG A 192 5.50 -21.84 -7.89
N LEU A 193 6.06 -20.90 -8.65
CA LEU A 193 7.47 -20.51 -8.53
C LEU A 193 7.76 -19.90 -7.15
N ALA A 194 6.87 -19.04 -6.64
CA ALA A 194 7.00 -18.46 -5.31
C ALA A 194 6.95 -19.52 -4.20
N LYS A 195 6.08 -20.54 -4.33
CA LYS A 195 5.98 -21.68 -3.41
C LYS A 195 7.23 -22.54 -3.41
N ALA A 196 7.73 -22.93 -4.58
CA ALA A 196 8.97 -23.72 -4.68
C ALA A 196 10.14 -23.01 -3.99
N LYS A 197 10.22 -21.68 -4.14
CA LYS A 197 11.27 -20.89 -3.51
C LYS A 197 11.04 -20.62 -2.02
N LEU A 198 9.78 -20.58 -1.57
CA LEU A 198 9.45 -20.58 -0.14
C LEU A 198 9.87 -21.90 0.52
N GLU A 199 9.66 -23.04 -0.13
CA GLU A 199 10.10 -24.34 0.37
C GLU A 199 11.62 -24.44 0.51
N GLU A 200 12.36 -23.89 -0.47
CA GLU A 200 13.82 -23.74 -0.40
C GLU A 200 14.24 -22.91 0.83
N ASP A 201 13.70 -21.70 0.97
CA ASP A 201 14.00 -20.80 2.09
C ASP A 201 13.61 -21.43 3.45
N MET A 202 12.50 -22.17 3.52
CA MET A 202 12.06 -22.86 4.74
C MET A 202 12.98 -24.02 5.13
N LYS A 203 13.50 -24.79 4.16
CA LYS A 203 14.46 -25.86 4.44
C LYS A 203 15.77 -25.30 4.97
N GLU A 204 16.28 -24.23 4.35
CA GLU A 204 17.46 -23.51 4.83
C GLU A 204 17.24 -22.97 6.26
N HIS A 205 16.06 -22.42 6.53
CA HIS A 205 15.71 -21.88 7.84
C HIS A 205 15.68 -22.97 8.91
N GLN A 206 15.05 -24.10 8.61
CA GLN A 206 14.97 -25.23 9.52
C GLN A 206 16.37 -25.82 9.81
N ALA A 207 17.22 -25.95 8.80
CA ALA A 207 18.59 -26.41 8.97
C ALA A 207 19.41 -25.46 9.87
N LEU A 208 19.29 -24.15 9.65
CA LEU A 208 20.00 -23.14 10.43
C LEU A 208 19.50 -23.09 11.88
N VAL A 209 18.19 -23.09 12.10
CA VAL A 209 17.61 -23.15 13.44
C VAL A 209 18.02 -24.43 14.16
N ALA A 210 18.07 -25.57 13.47
CA ALA A 210 18.54 -26.83 14.05
C ALA A 210 20.02 -26.75 14.47
N SER A 211 20.87 -26.07 13.70
CA SER A 211 22.27 -25.83 14.09
C SER A 211 22.38 -24.94 15.33
N ILE A 212 21.53 -23.92 15.42
CA ILE A 212 21.53 -22.94 16.50
C ILE A 212 20.98 -23.54 17.80
N LYS A 213 20.04 -24.48 17.73
CA LYS A 213 19.50 -25.17 18.92
C LYS A 213 20.59 -25.84 19.76
N LYS A 214 21.70 -26.27 19.15
CA LYS A 214 22.84 -26.87 19.88
C LYS A 214 23.57 -25.84 20.77
N ASP A 215 23.58 -24.59 20.34
CA ASP A 215 24.22 -23.45 21.01
C ASP A 215 23.19 -22.46 21.60
N LEU A 216 21.96 -22.92 21.86
CA LEU A 216 20.84 -22.04 22.20
C LEU A 216 21.15 -21.15 23.40
N SER A 217 21.77 -21.70 24.46
CA SER A 217 22.13 -20.95 25.67
C SER A 217 23.03 -19.74 25.37
N LYS A 218 24.00 -19.89 24.46
CA LYS A 218 24.91 -18.81 24.03
C LYS A 218 24.14 -17.70 23.34
N TYR A 219 23.26 -18.04 22.38
CA TYR A 219 22.50 -17.05 21.63
C TYR A 219 21.40 -16.39 22.47
N THR A 220 20.71 -17.14 23.34
CA THR A 220 19.76 -16.62 24.34
C THR A 220 20.44 -15.61 25.25
N SER A 221 21.67 -15.89 25.72
CA SER A 221 22.48 -14.93 26.50
C SER A 221 22.81 -13.67 25.71
N GLN A 222 23.28 -13.81 24.45
CA GLN A 222 23.58 -12.67 23.58
C GLN A 222 22.34 -11.79 23.29
N ILE A 223 21.18 -12.41 23.05
CA ILE A 223 19.92 -11.69 22.83
C ILE A 223 19.54 -10.90 24.09
N LYS A 224 19.65 -11.53 25.27
CA LYS A 224 19.35 -10.88 26.55
C LYS A 224 20.28 -9.68 26.81
N THR A 225 21.58 -9.83 26.57
CA THR A 225 22.54 -8.71 26.71
C THR A 225 22.21 -7.56 25.76
N LYS A 226 21.93 -7.85 24.48
CA LYS A 226 21.53 -6.83 23.51
C LYS A 226 20.24 -6.13 23.90
N GLN A 227 19.25 -6.86 24.43
CA GLN A 227 18.01 -6.25 24.90
C GLN A 227 18.27 -5.31 26.09
N GLN A 228 19.12 -5.72 27.04
CA GLN A 228 19.50 -4.87 28.18
C GLN A 228 20.24 -3.60 27.74
N GLU A 229 21.06 -3.67 26.70
CA GLU A 229 21.72 -2.49 26.10
C GLU A 229 20.71 -1.54 25.48
N VAL A 230 19.76 -2.06 24.69
CA VAL A 230 18.66 -1.27 24.11
C VAL A 230 17.83 -0.61 25.21
N ASP A 231 17.48 -1.34 26.27
CA ASP A 231 16.67 -0.81 27.38
C ASP A 231 17.43 0.25 28.19
N LYS A 232 18.76 0.20 28.27
CA LYS A 232 19.58 1.27 28.87
C LYS A 232 19.53 2.53 28.01
N ILE A 233 19.67 2.40 26.69
CA ILE A 233 19.61 3.51 25.74
C ILE A 233 18.23 4.18 25.79
N ASP A 234 17.16 3.39 25.79
CA ASP A 234 15.79 3.91 25.82
C ASP A 234 15.48 4.65 27.13
N ARG A 235 15.95 4.16 28.28
CA ARG A 235 15.84 4.88 29.57
C ARG A 235 16.58 6.21 29.57
N GLU A 236 17.74 6.27 28.93
CA GLU A 236 18.52 7.50 28.81
C GLU A 236 17.84 8.51 27.88
N ILE A 237 17.24 8.05 26.78
CA ILE A 237 16.41 8.89 25.91
C ILE A 237 15.21 9.45 26.68
N GLU A 238 14.50 8.63 27.45
CA GLU A 238 13.38 9.08 28.29
C GLU A 238 13.82 10.09 29.37
N ARG A 239 15.02 9.94 29.94
CA ARG A 239 15.60 10.94 30.85
C ARG A 239 15.81 12.28 30.15
N LEU A 240 16.43 12.26 28.96
CA LEU A 240 16.71 13.48 28.19
C LEU A 240 15.42 14.16 27.69
N ILE A 241 14.41 13.39 27.30
CA ILE A 241 13.09 13.93 26.96
C ILE A 241 12.47 14.63 28.19
N ARG A 242 12.50 14.00 29.37
CA ARG A 242 12.00 14.63 30.62
C ARG A 242 12.75 15.91 30.96
N GLU A 243 14.05 15.96 30.75
CA GLU A 243 14.85 17.17 30.96
C GLU A 243 14.51 18.28 29.97
N ALA A 244 14.31 17.94 28.70
CA ALA A 244 13.85 18.88 27.68
C ALA A 244 12.47 19.46 28.02
N ILE A 245 11.54 18.62 28.48
CA ILE A 245 10.21 19.04 28.96
C ILE A 245 10.33 20.01 30.14
N ALA A 246 11.14 19.67 31.15
CA ALA A 246 11.34 20.53 32.32
C ALA A 246 11.98 21.87 31.95
N GLU A 247 12.95 21.87 31.01
CA GLU A 247 13.56 23.10 30.49
C GLU A 247 12.55 23.96 29.74
N ALA A 248 11.74 23.37 28.85
CA ALA A 248 10.68 24.07 28.11
C ALA A 248 9.63 24.66 29.07
N ASN A 249 9.17 23.88 30.05
CA ASN A 249 8.21 24.35 31.05
C ASN A 249 8.77 25.52 31.88
N ARG A 250 10.04 25.46 32.29
CA ARG A 250 10.70 26.56 33.01
C ARG A 250 10.77 27.83 32.16
N LYS A 251 11.11 27.71 30.86
CA LYS A 251 11.14 28.85 29.93
C LYS A 251 9.76 29.46 29.73
N ALA A 252 8.74 28.63 29.48
CA ALA A 252 7.36 29.08 29.33
C ALA A 252 6.83 29.81 30.58
N LEU A 253 7.13 29.30 31.78
CA LEU A 253 6.78 29.96 33.04
C LEU A 253 7.52 31.30 33.22
N ALA A 254 8.81 31.36 32.86
CA ALA A 254 9.59 32.60 32.95
C ALA A 254 9.09 33.67 31.96
N GLU A 255 8.68 33.29 30.75
CA GLU A 255 8.09 34.19 29.75
C GLU A 255 6.70 34.68 30.16
N ALA A 256 5.87 33.80 30.72
CA ALA A 256 4.56 34.16 31.26
C ALA A 256 4.67 35.19 32.41
N ASN A 257 5.68 35.06 33.26
CA ASN A 257 5.93 36.01 34.35
C ASN A 257 6.49 37.36 33.87
N LYS A 258 7.19 37.42 32.73
CA LYS A 258 7.72 38.67 32.15
C LYS A 258 6.66 39.48 31.39
N ASN A 259 5.68 38.82 30.77
CA ASN A 259 4.64 39.47 29.96
C ASN A 259 3.43 39.96 30.77
N GLY A 260 3.49 39.99 32.11
CA GLY A 260 2.55 40.72 32.97
C GLY A 260 1.08 40.32 32.91
N ASN A 261 0.73 39.18 32.30
CA ASN A 261 -0.66 38.74 32.21
C ASN A 261 -1.08 37.97 33.47
N THR A 262 -1.54 38.70 34.49
CA THR A 262 -1.91 38.19 35.82
C THR A 262 -3.28 37.50 35.89
N ASN A 263 -3.85 37.05 34.76
CA ASN A 263 -5.14 36.35 34.72
C ASN A 263 -5.03 34.84 34.42
N THR A 264 -4.01 34.15 34.93
CA THR A 264 -3.97 32.66 34.91
C THR A 264 -3.38 32.08 36.21
N LYS A 265 -3.74 32.64 37.37
CA LYS A 265 -3.40 32.04 38.68
C LYS A 265 -4.20 30.77 39.04
N GLU A 266 -5.06 30.26 38.14
CA GLU A 266 -5.89 29.07 38.37
C GLU A 266 -5.45 27.78 37.63
N THR A 267 -4.20 27.63 37.19
CA THR A 267 -3.69 26.33 36.71
C THR A 267 -2.41 25.87 37.40
N LYS A 268 -2.24 26.21 38.68
CA LYS A 268 -1.36 25.46 39.57
C LYS A 268 -2.06 24.18 40.05
N ALA A 269 -2.11 23.13 39.22
CA ALA A 269 -2.27 21.71 39.64
C ALA A 269 -2.40 20.75 38.44
N SER A 270 -1.41 20.67 37.55
CA SER A 270 -1.25 19.54 36.62
C SER A 270 0.21 19.43 36.20
N SER A 271 1.08 19.09 37.14
CA SER A 271 2.55 19.04 36.99
C SER A 271 3.07 17.84 36.17
N SER A 272 2.33 17.39 35.17
CA SER A 272 2.67 16.19 34.38
C SER A 272 2.61 16.39 32.86
N GLY A 273 2.27 17.59 32.36
CA GLY A 273 2.19 17.89 30.92
C GLY A 273 3.27 18.81 30.38
N PHE A 274 3.57 18.68 29.09
CA PHE A 274 4.43 19.61 28.35
C PHE A 274 3.69 20.94 28.15
N ALA A 275 4.24 22.03 28.70
CA ALA A 275 3.69 23.37 28.58
C ALA A 275 3.97 23.89 27.16
N LEU A 276 3.04 23.62 26.25
CA LEU A 276 3.13 24.06 24.87
C LEU A 276 2.94 25.59 24.78
N THR A 277 3.96 26.28 24.25
CA THR A 277 3.79 27.65 23.73
C THR A 277 2.76 27.66 22.60
N PRO A 278 2.12 28.80 22.27
CA PRO A 278 1.18 28.86 21.14
C PRO A 278 1.77 28.32 19.83
N GLU A 279 3.04 28.62 19.54
CA GLU A 279 3.76 28.08 18.39
C GLU A 279 3.94 26.56 18.47
N ALA A 280 4.30 26.02 19.64
CA ALA A 280 4.44 24.59 19.84
C ALA A 280 3.09 23.84 19.75
N LYS A 281 1.97 24.47 20.15
CA LYS A 281 0.63 23.92 19.96
C LYS A 281 0.27 23.80 18.48
N ILE A 282 0.58 24.82 17.69
CA ILE A 282 0.35 24.81 16.24
C ILE A 282 1.22 23.72 15.59
N LEU A 283 2.51 23.63 15.98
CA LEU A 283 3.41 22.62 15.44
C LEU A 283 2.95 21.19 15.78
N ALA A 284 2.51 20.95 17.02
CA ALA A 284 1.90 19.70 17.45
C ALA A 284 0.64 19.34 16.65
N ALA A 285 -0.27 20.30 16.46
CA ALA A 285 -1.49 20.10 15.67
C ALA A 285 -1.18 19.80 14.20
N ASN A 286 -0.16 20.46 13.63
CA ASN A 286 0.32 20.19 12.27
C ASN A 286 0.97 18.81 12.17
N PHE A 287 1.72 18.38 13.20
CA PHE A 287 2.30 17.03 13.27
C PHE A 287 1.20 15.96 13.27
N GLU A 288 0.19 16.09 14.15
CA GLU A 288 -0.96 15.17 14.22
C GLU A 288 -1.78 15.15 12.92
N SER A 289 -2.00 16.32 12.31
CA SER A 289 -2.78 16.45 11.05
C SER A 289 -2.10 15.76 9.85
N ASN A 290 -0.79 15.55 9.91
CA ASN A 290 0.01 14.86 8.89
C ASN A 290 0.25 13.37 9.21
N LYS A 291 -0.46 12.81 10.20
CA LYS A 291 -0.39 11.38 10.52
C LYS A 291 -0.68 10.52 9.28
N GLY A 292 0.20 9.55 9.03
CA GLY A 292 0.15 8.64 7.88
C GLY A 292 0.72 9.22 6.58
N LYS A 293 1.21 10.47 6.59
CA LYS A 293 1.73 11.18 5.40
C LYS A 293 3.21 11.53 5.53
N PHE A 294 3.87 11.17 6.63
CA PHE A 294 5.30 11.48 6.78
C PHE A 294 6.15 10.72 5.76
N SER A 295 7.18 11.41 5.29
CA SER A 295 8.22 10.79 4.47
C SER A 295 9.03 9.82 5.32
N TRP A 296 9.59 8.79 4.66
CA TRP A 296 10.51 7.88 5.32
C TRP A 296 11.76 8.62 5.83
N PRO A 297 12.33 8.19 6.97
CA PRO A 297 13.54 8.79 7.53
C PRO A 297 14.82 8.43 6.75
N VAL A 298 14.71 7.56 5.74
CA VAL A 298 15.76 7.21 4.78
C VAL A 298 15.17 7.19 3.38
N GLU A 299 16.00 7.36 2.35
CA GLU A 299 15.52 7.36 0.96
C GLU A 299 15.07 5.98 0.49
N LYS A 300 15.78 4.93 0.89
CA LYS A 300 15.47 3.53 0.59
C LYS A 300 15.71 2.71 1.85
N GLY A 301 14.79 1.83 2.21
CA GLY A 301 15.01 0.93 3.34
C GLY A 301 13.84 0.00 3.58
N ILE A 302 14.10 -1.01 4.40
CA ILE A 302 13.17 -2.10 4.70
C ILE A 302 13.03 -2.27 6.21
N VAL A 303 11.79 -2.35 6.68
CA VAL A 303 11.50 -2.55 8.09
C VAL A 303 11.79 -4.00 8.50
N LYS A 304 12.95 -4.21 9.12
CA LYS A 304 13.36 -5.51 9.68
C LYS A 304 12.60 -5.83 10.98
N THR A 305 12.45 -4.83 11.85
CA THR A 305 11.81 -4.99 13.16
C THR A 305 10.72 -3.92 13.29
N ARG A 306 9.49 -4.36 13.57
CA ARG A 306 8.35 -3.47 13.81
C ARG A 306 8.25 -3.07 15.29
N PHE A 307 7.44 -2.05 15.56
CA PHE A 307 7.09 -1.62 16.90
C PHE A 307 6.35 -2.72 17.67
N GLY A 308 6.53 -2.73 19.00
CA GLY A 308 5.88 -3.66 19.91
C GLY A 308 6.76 -4.82 20.36
N THR A 309 6.11 -5.82 20.96
CA THR A 309 6.77 -7.01 21.50
C THR A 309 6.59 -8.18 20.55
N GLN A 310 7.69 -8.82 20.16
CA GLN A 310 7.67 -9.99 19.28
C GLN A 310 8.58 -11.09 19.82
N PRO A 311 8.24 -12.37 19.60
CA PRO A 311 9.15 -13.47 19.96
C PRO A 311 10.44 -13.36 19.15
N SER A 312 11.56 -13.77 19.75
CA SER A 312 12.82 -13.87 19.01
C SER A 312 12.71 -14.92 17.90
N PRO A 313 13.21 -14.65 16.68
CA PRO A 313 13.24 -15.63 15.59
C PRO A 313 14.07 -16.89 15.92
N ILE A 314 14.95 -16.81 16.91
CA ILE A 314 15.84 -17.90 17.34
C ILE A 314 15.26 -18.67 18.52
N ASP A 315 14.75 -17.95 19.52
CA ASP A 315 14.20 -18.51 20.75
C ASP A 315 12.81 -17.94 20.99
N PRO A 316 11.74 -18.67 20.62
CA PRO A 316 10.38 -18.21 20.81
C PRO A 316 9.99 -17.94 22.28
N SER A 317 10.74 -18.46 23.25
CA SER A 317 10.51 -18.19 24.68
C SER A 317 10.95 -16.78 25.10
N LEU A 318 11.87 -16.17 24.35
CA LEU A 318 12.34 -14.81 24.59
C LEU A 318 11.51 -13.80 23.80
N THR A 319 11.15 -12.70 24.45
CA THR A 319 10.47 -11.57 23.84
C THR A 319 11.44 -10.41 23.59
N ILE A 320 11.40 -9.88 22.36
CA ILE A 320 12.14 -8.69 21.94
C ILE A 320 11.14 -7.53 21.94
N LYS A 321 11.38 -6.53 22.78
CA LYS A 321 10.61 -5.29 22.84
C LYS A 321 11.26 -4.24 21.95
N SER A 322 10.49 -3.68 21.02
CA SER A 322 10.91 -2.58 20.15
C SER A 322 10.03 -1.35 20.35
N ASN A 323 10.62 -0.27 20.87
CA ASN A 323 9.96 1.03 21.06
C ASN A 323 9.91 1.86 19.75
N GLY A 324 10.10 1.23 18.59
CA GLY A 324 10.10 1.88 17.28
C GLY A 324 10.27 0.86 16.17
N VAL A 325 10.71 1.33 15.00
CA VAL A 325 11.03 0.52 13.83
C VAL A 325 12.53 0.48 13.57
N ARG A 326 13.03 -0.67 13.13
CA ARG A 326 14.41 -0.83 12.65
C ARG A 326 14.38 -0.98 11.13
N ILE A 327 14.96 0.00 10.44
CA ILE A 327 14.97 0.11 8.99
C ILE A 327 16.35 -0.23 8.47
N ALA A 328 16.48 -1.37 7.79
CA ALA A 328 17.69 -1.75 7.08
C ALA A 328 17.82 -0.92 5.79
N THR A 329 19.01 -0.37 5.52
CA THR A 329 19.27 0.53 4.40
C THR A 329 20.66 0.30 3.80
N GLU A 330 21.01 1.03 2.74
CA GLU A 330 22.31 0.95 2.08
C GLU A 330 23.40 1.62 2.94
N GLU A 331 24.66 1.18 2.81
CA GLU A 331 25.80 1.80 3.49
C GLU A 331 25.93 3.29 3.13
N GLY A 332 26.20 4.13 4.14
CA GLY A 332 26.29 5.58 3.96
C GLY A 332 24.94 6.29 3.69
N SER A 333 23.82 5.60 3.87
CA SER A 333 22.50 6.22 3.66
C SER A 333 22.28 7.43 4.57
N LYS A 334 21.80 8.50 3.95
CA LYS A 334 21.51 9.77 4.61
C LYS A 334 20.19 9.68 5.38
N VAL A 335 20.23 10.05 6.65
CA VAL A 335 19.05 10.13 7.52
C VAL A 335 18.40 11.48 7.35
N ARG A 336 17.09 11.47 7.09
CA ARG A 336 16.26 12.63 6.82
C ARG A 336 15.24 12.84 7.93
N VAL A 337 14.96 14.10 8.23
CA VAL A 337 13.91 14.49 9.17
C VAL A 337 12.53 14.19 8.59
N VAL A 338 11.66 13.55 9.38
CA VAL A 338 10.29 13.20 8.95
C VAL A 338 9.33 14.39 8.93
N PHE A 339 9.56 15.38 9.79
CA PHE A 339 8.72 16.58 9.94
C PHE A 339 9.53 17.76 10.53
N GLU A 340 9.17 19.00 10.22
CA GLU A 340 9.88 20.18 10.73
C GLU A 340 9.86 20.27 12.26
N GLY A 341 10.94 20.76 12.87
CA GLY A 341 11.07 20.79 14.32
C GLY A 341 12.38 21.42 14.79
N THR A 342 12.68 21.26 16.08
CA THR A 342 13.92 21.75 16.69
C THR A 342 14.71 20.58 17.28
N VAL A 343 16.03 20.55 17.08
CA VAL A 343 16.88 19.51 17.66
C VAL A 343 16.95 19.70 19.17
N SER A 344 16.33 18.80 19.91
CA SER A 344 16.26 18.85 21.37
C SER A 344 17.58 18.38 22.01
N ALA A 345 18.17 17.31 21.47
CA ALA A 345 19.45 16.78 21.92
C ALA A 345 20.14 15.95 20.84
N VAL A 346 21.48 15.97 20.88
CA VAL A 346 22.32 14.97 20.21
C VAL A 346 22.92 14.09 21.30
N ILE A 347 22.51 12.84 21.32
CA ILE A 347 22.83 11.88 22.37
C ILE A 347 24.05 11.09 21.94
N ALA A 348 25.13 11.17 22.71
CA ALA A 348 26.31 10.33 22.56
C ALA A 348 26.43 9.45 23.82
N ILE A 349 25.97 8.21 23.74
CA ILE A 349 26.06 7.25 24.85
C ILE A 349 27.40 6.53 24.75
N LYS A 350 28.12 6.39 25.87
CA LYS A 350 29.40 5.66 25.92
C LYS A 350 29.20 4.23 25.38
N ASN A 351 30.03 3.82 24.42
CA ASN A 351 29.97 2.53 23.73
C ASN A 351 28.71 2.30 22.86
N SER A 352 27.97 3.34 22.51
CA SER A 352 26.86 3.27 21.55
C SER A 352 27.01 4.36 20.50
N ASN A 353 26.44 4.11 19.33
CA ASN A 353 26.41 5.07 18.26
C ASN A 353 25.50 6.26 18.62
N PRO A 354 25.83 7.48 18.15
CA PRO A 354 25.02 8.66 18.36
C PRO A 354 23.56 8.52 17.95
N ALA A 355 22.70 9.28 18.63
CA ALA A 355 21.29 9.46 18.28
C ALA A 355 20.92 10.94 18.25
N VAL A 356 19.96 11.30 17.40
CA VAL A 356 19.41 12.65 17.32
C VAL A 356 17.96 12.63 17.79
N LEU A 357 17.61 13.56 18.67
CA LEU A 357 16.27 13.78 19.20
C LEU A 357 15.73 15.10 18.66
N ILE A 358 14.59 15.06 17.98
CA ILE A 358 13.95 16.23 17.38
C ILE A 358 12.57 16.42 17.99
N GLU A 359 12.29 17.64 18.40
CA GLU A 359 11.05 18.08 19.03
C GLU A 359 10.12 18.73 17.99
N HIS A 360 8.85 18.31 18.00
CA HIS A 360 7.77 18.78 17.14
C HIS A 360 6.57 19.25 17.98
N GLY A 361 6.83 20.00 19.06
CA GLY A 361 5.82 20.30 20.08
C GLY A 361 5.75 19.20 21.12
N ASN A 362 4.60 18.54 21.28
CA ASN A 362 4.43 17.43 22.24
C ASN A 362 4.86 16.06 21.70
N TYR A 363 5.46 16.04 20.51
CA TYR A 363 5.99 14.85 19.86
C TYR A 363 7.51 14.95 19.75
N PHE A 364 8.19 13.83 20.00
CA PHE A 364 9.62 13.68 19.81
C PHE A 364 9.90 12.57 18.82
N THR A 365 10.76 12.84 17.84
CA THR A 365 11.28 11.81 16.94
C THR A 365 12.72 11.49 17.29
N VAL A 366 13.05 10.19 17.33
CA VAL A 366 14.37 9.70 17.73
C VAL A 366 14.99 8.92 16.58
N TYR A 367 16.18 9.33 16.17
CA TYR A 367 16.98 8.69 15.12
C TYR A 367 18.24 8.12 15.75
N LYS A 368 18.29 6.80 15.96
CA LYS A 368 19.41 6.12 16.64
C LYS A 368 20.30 5.37 15.63
N ASN A 369 21.50 5.03 16.08
CA ASN A 369 22.50 4.28 15.29
C ASN A 369 23.07 5.09 14.12
N LEU A 370 23.45 6.34 14.38
CA LEU A 370 24.06 7.23 13.40
C LEU A 370 25.59 7.11 13.42
N SER A 371 26.25 7.09 12.26
CA SER A 371 27.71 7.14 12.16
C SER A 371 28.23 8.58 12.21
N LYS A 372 27.51 9.50 11.56
CA LYS A 372 27.80 10.93 11.55
C LYS A 372 26.53 11.71 11.87
N VAL A 373 26.70 12.84 12.56
CA VAL A 373 25.63 13.78 12.89
C VAL A 373 26.02 15.15 12.35
N TYR A 374 25.10 15.79 11.61
CA TYR A 374 25.32 17.07 10.93
C TYR A 374 24.65 18.25 11.62
N VAL A 375 23.88 17.99 12.68
CA VAL A 375 23.09 18.99 13.42
C VAL A 375 23.54 19.07 14.88
N LYS A 376 23.21 20.20 15.52
CA LYS A 376 23.54 20.49 16.91
C LYS A 376 22.25 20.77 17.70
N LYS A 377 22.32 20.67 19.04
CA LYS A 377 21.20 21.02 19.93
C LYS A 377 20.79 22.48 19.68
N GLY A 378 19.50 22.69 19.47
CA GLY A 378 18.89 24.01 19.20
C GLY A 378 18.68 24.32 17.72
N ASP A 379 19.24 23.53 16.79
CA ASP A 379 19.06 23.77 15.36
C ASP A 379 17.60 23.57 14.94
N LYS A 380 17.05 24.52 14.17
CA LYS A 380 15.75 24.34 13.49
C LYS A 380 15.97 23.49 12.24
N VAL A 381 15.17 22.45 12.10
CA VAL A 381 15.25 21.51 10.98
C VAL A 381 13.94 21.48 10.20
N SER A 382 14.06 21.34 8.90
CA SER A 382 12.93 21.23 7.97
C SER A 382 12.68 19.79 7.54
N THR A 383 11.47 19.50 7.10
CA THR A 383 11.10 18.19 6.55
C THR A 383 12.05 17.77 5.41
N LYS A 384 12.50 16.52 5.41
CA LYS A 384 13.51 15.92 4.50
C LYS A 384 14.94 16.46 4.63
N GLN A 385 15.22 17.39 5.53
CA GLN A 385 16.58 17.83 5.80
C GLN A 385 17.45 16.67 6.27
N VAL A 386 18.69 16.60 5.79
CA VAL A 386 19.65 15.56 6.19
C VAL A 386 20.26 15.91 7.54
N ILE A 387 20.21 14.98 8.48
CA ILE A 387 20.71 15.17 9.86
C ILE A 387 21.92 14.30 10.18
N GLY A 388 22.23 13.31 9.34
CA GLY A 388 23.33 12.39 9.57
C GLY A 388 23.38 11.25 8.57
N GLU A 389 24.23 10.27 8.87
CA GLU A 389 24.41 9.03 8.12
C GLU A 389 24.16 7.84 9.03
N VAL A 390 23.58 6.76 8.49
CA VAL A 390 23.35 5.53 9.26
C VAL A 390 24.67 4.79 9.47
N PHE A 391 24.86 4.23 10.67
CA PHE A 391 26.02 3.41 10.98
C PHE A 391 25.91 2.00 10.38
N THR A 392 27.00 1.56 9.76
CA THR A 392 27.20 0.21 9.26
C THR A 392 28.04 -0.59 10.26
N SER A 393 27.45 -1.65 10.82
CA SER A 393 28.15 -2.57 11.74
C SER A 393 29.24 -3.36 11.03
N SER A 394 30.16 -3.92 11.83
CA SER A 394 31.20 -4.87 11.36
C SER A 394 30.63 -6.04 10.55
N ASN A 395 29.40 -6.43 10.87
CA ASN A 395 28.69 -7.54 10.24
C ASN A 395 28.03 -7.14 8.91
N GLY A 396 28.25 -5.90 8.46
CA GLY A 396 27.68 -5.33 7.24
C GLY A 396 26.24 -4.87 7.34
N GLU A 397 25.64 -4.86 8.54
CA GLU A 397 24.27 -4.35 8.70
C GLU A 397 24.26 -2.84 8.91
N THR A 398 23.52 -2.13 8.05
CA THR A 398 23.24 -0.70 8.17
C THR A 398 21.77 -0.53 8.57
N ILE A 399 21.50 -0.26 9.85
CA ILE A 399 20.15 -0.24 10.41
C ILE A 399 19.89 1.08 11.11
N LEU A 400 18.91 1.85 10.64
CA LEU A 400 18.38 3.01 11.37
C LEU A 400 17.33 2.53 12.36
N SER A 401 17.45 2.89 13.64
CA SER A 401 16.33 2.70 14.58
C SER A 401 15.59 4.02 14.76
N PHE A 402 14.32 4.03 14.35
CA PHE A 402 13.46 5.21 14.35
C PHE A 402 12.29 5.01 15.33
N SER A 403 12.07 5.98 16.21
CA SER A 403 11.00 5.95 17.22
C SER A 403 10.26 7.29 17.24
N ILE A 404 8.97 7.24 17.56
CA ILE A 404 8.15 8.42 17.85
C ILE A 404 7.70 8.31 19.30
N TYR A 405 7.90 9.37 20.07
CA TYR A 405 7.51 9.44 21.48
C TYR A 405 6.51 10.59 21.65
N LYS A 406 5.32 10.27 22.16
CA LYS A 406 4.29 11.26 22.46
C LYS A 406 4.35 11.61 23.94
N VAL A 407 4.33 12.90 24.23
CA VAL A 407 4.22 13.44 25.58
C VAL A 407 2.83 14.03 25.73
N ASP A 408 2.06 13.52 26.70
CA ASP A 408 0.77 14.09 27.10
C ASP A 408 0.78 14.36 28.61
N SER A 409 -0.13 15.22 29.06
CA SER A 409 -0.34 15.57 30.46
C SER A 409 -0.69 14.39 31.35
N LYS A 410 -1.19 13.30 30.75
CA LYS A 410 -1.64 12.10 31.47
C LYS A 410 -0.74 10.88 31.26
N ASN A 411 -0.11 10.76 30.09
CA ASN A 411 0.72 9.61 29.73
C ASN A 411 1.80 10.02 28.72
N SER A 412 3.01 9.48 28.86
CA SER A 412 4.08 9.65 27.87
C SER A 412 4.53 8.28 27.38
N GLU A 413 4.39 8.03 26.09
CA GLU A 413 4.54 6.69 25.52
C GLU A 413 5.09 6.72 24.09
N TYR A 414 5.76 5.63 23.72
CA TYR A 414 6.17 5.40 22.33
C TYR A 414 4.96 5.08 21.46
N GLN A 415 4.93 5.66 20.27
CA GLN A 415 3.90 5.46 19.26
C GLN A 415 4.43 4.56 18.15
N ASP A 416 3.55 3.73 17.56
CA ASP A 416 3.90 2.90 16.41
C ASP A 416 4.18 3.78 15.17
N PRO A 417 5.42 3.85 14.67
CA PRO A 417 5.77 4.67 13.51
C PRO A 417 5.03 4.31 12.22
N SER A 418 4.53 3.07 12.10
CA SER A 418 3.80 2.63 10.91
C SER A 418 2.48 3.37 10.70
N GLY A 419 1.88 3.88 11.79
CA GLY A 419 0.69 4.74 11.73
C GLY A 419 0.99 6.19 11.33
N TRP A 420 2.25 6.58 11.23
CA TRP A 420 2.69 7.96 10.96
C TRP A 420 3.37 8.11 9.60
N ILE A 421 4.17 7.12 9.20
CA ILE A 421 4.93 7.14 7.95
C ILE A 421 4.07 6.57 6.82
N TYR A 422 4.13 7.21 5.66
CA TYR A 422 3.38 6.80 4.48
C TYR A 422 3.86 5.43 3.96
N LYS A 423 2.94 4.45 3.95
CA LYS A 423 3.14 3.09 3.41
C LYS A 423 4.37 2.37 3.98
N MET A 424 4.44 2.25 5.31
CA MET A 424 5.53 1.58 6.04
C MET A 424 5.44 0.04 6.09
#